data_AF-A0A7J2KCE3-F1
#
_entry.id   AF-A0A7J2KCE3-F1
#
_cell.length_a   1.000
_cell.length_b   1.000
_cell.length_c   1.000
_cell.angle_alpha   90.00
_cell.angle_beta   90.00
_cell.angle_gamma   90.00
#
_symmetry.space_group_name_H-M   'P 1'
#
loop_
_entity.id
_entity.type
_entity.pdbx_description
1 polymer ?
#
loop_
_entity_poly.entity_id
_entity_poly.type
_entity_poly.pdbx_seq_one_letter_code
_entity_poly.pdbx_strand_id
1 'polypeptide(L)'
;MKYLSLKTFSHFTVVYTPIKTPYTCAIDGIQASTQCTIGKLNIELRESNVDNIRYIFLDKISGRRLEICLKKNIVKLLMNIDKIGLAKLTKLVEEESLCNLFKERIYG
;
A
#
# COMPACT_ATOMS: atom_id res chain seq x y z
N MET A 1 -9.36 6.48 -4.20
CA MET A 1 -9.32 7.28 -2.96
C MET A 1 -10.70 7.91 -2.68
N LYS A 2 -11.74 7.06 -2.50
CA LYS A 2 -13.15 7.50 -2.40
C LYS A 2 -13.58 7.86 -0.98
N TYR A 3 -12.71 7.61 0.01
CA TYR A 3 -13.04 7.61 1.44
C TYR A 3 -12.51 8.82 2.22
N LEU A 4 -11.60 9.61 1.65
CA LEU A 4 -10.95 10.74 2.33
C LEU A 4 -11.10 12.02 1.51
N SER A 5 -11.42 13.13 2.18
CA SER A 5 -11.60 14.46 1.58
C SER A 5 -10.22 15.07 1.29
N LEU A 6 -9.93 15.41 0.04
CA LEU A 6 -8.62 15.89 -0.44
C LEU A 6 -8.22 17.27 0.12
N LYS A 7 -7.85 17.36 1.41
CA LYS A 7 -7.05 18.47 1.95
C LYS A 7 -5.59 18.02 2.12
N THR A 8 -4.71 18.55 1.28
CA THR A 8 -3.33 18.06 1.03
C THR A 8 -2.43 17.90 2.27
N PHE A 9 -2.67 18.62 3.37
CA PHE A 9 -1.86 18.54 4.60
C PHE A 9 -2.50 17.75 5.76
N SER A 10 -3.79 17.44 5.64
CA SER A 10 -4.51 16.66 6.65
C SER A 10 -4.18 15.18 6.59
N HIS A 11 -3.72 14.68 5.44
CA HIS A 11 -3.43 13.27 5.27
C HIS A 11 -2.07 12.88 5.80
N PHE A 12 -2.00 11.67 6.35
CA PHE A 12 -0.78 11.00 6.74
C PHE A 12 -0.86 9.54 6.30
N THR A 13 0.26 9.00 5.83
CA THR A 13 0.33 7.60 5.41
C THR A 13 1.40 6.85 6.20
N VAL A 14 1.11 5.64 6.66
CA VAL A 14 2.12 4.72 7.21
C VAL A 14 2.22 3.49 6.30
N VAL A 15 3.41 3.22 5.81
CA VAL A 15 3.70 2.10 4.92
C VAL A 15 4.50 1.06 5.68
N TYR A 16 3.96 -0.15 5.81
CA TYR A 16 4.68 -1.31 6.30
C TYR A 16 5.06 -2.17 5.10
N THR A 17 6.35 -2.26 4.81
CA THR A 17 6.87 -3.07 3.68
C THR A 17 8.34 -3.45 3.91
N PRO A 18 8.86 -4.54 3.32
CA PRO A 18 10.30 -4.76 3.26
C PRO A 18 11.00 -3.58 2.58
N ILE A 19 12.09 -3.07 3.18
CA ILE A 19 12.85 -1.93 2.63
C ILE A 19 13.85 -2.43 1.58
N LYS A 20 13.33 -3.09 0.54
CA LYS A 20 14.08 -3.56 -0.63
C LYS A 20 13.17 -3.68 -1.85
N THR A 21 13.77 -3.65 -3.04
CA THR A 21 13.04 -3.93 -4.28
C THR A 21 12.59 -5.39 -4.33
N PRO A 22 11.44 -5.70 -4.98
CA PRO A 22 10.50 -4.77 -5.61
C PRO A 22 9.43 -4.19 -4.64
N TYR A 23 9.48 -4.52 -3.35
CA TYR A 23 8.41 -4.19 -2.39
C TYR A 23 8.24 -2.68 -2.14
N THR A 24 9.33 -1.93 -2.25
CA THR A 24 9.31 -0.46 -2.10
C THR A 24 8.71 0.28 -3.28
N CYS A 25 8.51 -0.35 -4.46
CA CYS A 25 7.90 0.31 -5.63
C CYS A 25 6.47 0.79 -5.36
N ALA A 26 5.75 0.14 -4.42
CA ALA A 26 4.43 0.60 -3.99
C ALA A 26 4.47 2.00 -3.35
N ILE A 27 5.60 2.42 -2.78
CA ILE A 27 5.76 3.74 -2.15
C ILE A 27 5.57 4.84 -3.21
N ASP A 28 6.12 4.68 -4.42
CA ASP A 28 5.98 5.67 -5.49
C ASP A 28 4.51 5.83 -5.91
N GLY A 29 3.79 4.71 -6.07
CA GLY A 29 2.36 4.72 -6.35
C GLY A 29 1.54 5.38 -5.24
N ILE A 30 1.90 5.14 -3.97
CA ILE A 30 1.27 5.77 -2.80
C ILE A 30 1.51 7.29 -2.82
N GLN A 31 2.74 7.73 -3.04
CA GLN A 31 3.08 9.16 -3.10
C GLN A 31 2.29 9.87 -4.20
N ALA A 32 2.25 9.29 -5.41
CA ALA A 32 1.52 9.82 -6.55
C ALA A 32 0.01 9.88 -6.29
N SER A 33 -0.56 8.85 -5.66
CA SER A 33 -2.01 8.72 -5.47
C SER A 33 -2.55 9.54 -4.29
N THR A 34 -1.73 9.76 -3.26
CA THR A 34 -2.17 10.35 -1.99
C THR A 34 -1.64 11.74 -1.71
N GLN A 35 -0.64 12.20 -2.48
CA GLN A 35 0.15 13.41 -2.21
C GLN A 35 0.88 13.39 -0.85
N CYS A 36 0.91 12.25 -0.15
CA CYS A 36 1.74 12.01 1.01
C CYS A 36 3.13 11.63 0.53
N THR A 37 4.12 12.51 0.69
CA THR A 37 5.46 12.34 0.12
C THR A 37 6.52 12.40 1.21
N ILE A 38 7.67 11.76 0.95
CA ILE A 38 8.83 11.83 1.86
C ILE A 38 9.23 13.29 2.08
N GLY A 39 9.29 14.09 1.01
CA GLY A 39 9.65 15.51 1.10
C GLY A 39 8.67 16.39 1.89
N LYS A 40 7.41 15.98 2.02
CA LYS A 40 6.41 16.67 2.85
C LYS A 40 6.36 16.14 4.29
N LEU A 41 7.13 15.10 4.61
CA LEU A 41 7.15 14.43 5.91
C LEU A 41 5.76 13.96 6.39
N ASN A 42 4.87 13.64 5.45
CA ASN A 42 3.53 13.12 5.73
C ASN A 42 3.34 11.66 5.26
N ILE A 43 4.45 10.94 5.09
CA ILE A 43 4.52 9.50 4.94
C ILE A 43 5.58 8.94 5.90
N GLU A 44 5.25 7.85 6.58
CA GLU A 44 6.16 7.12 7.44
C GLU A 44 6.41 5.73 6.85
N LEU A 45 7.68 5.38 6.66
CA LEU A 45 8.09 4.07 6.19
C LEU A 45 8.53 3.22 7.39
N ARG A 46 7.90 2.05 7.55
CA ARG A 46 8.24 1.08 8.59
C ARG A 46 8.65 -0.22 7.93
N GLU A 47 9.84 -0.70 8.26
CA GLU A 47 10.28 -2.02 7.81
C GLU A 47 9.33 -3.10 8.35
N SER A 48 9.00 -4.06 7.50
CA SER A 48 8.20 -5.23 7.88
C SER A 48 8.53 -6.43 7.00
N ASN A 49 8.14 -7.61 7.47
CA ASN A 49 8.24 -8.82 6.70
C ASN A 49 7.23 -8.84 5.53
N VAL A 50 7.55 -9.62 4.49
CA VAL A 50 6.74 -9.78 3.27
C VAL A 50 5.31 -10.25 3.57
N ASP A 51 5.13 -11.03 4.64
CA ASP A 51 3.83 -11.52 5.10
C ASP A 51 2.96 -10.49 5.83
N ASN A 52 3.48 -9.28 6.05
CA ASN A 52 2.82 -8.20 6.76
C ASN A 52 2.87 -6.85 6.00
N ILE A 53 2.77 -6.91 4.66
CA ILE A 53 2.64 -5.70 3.84
C ILE A 53 1.26 -5.07 4.07
N ARG A 54 1.26 -3.82 4.55
CA ARG A 54 0.03 -3.04 4.79
C ARG A 54 0.27 -1.54 4.70
N TYR A 55 -0.78 -0.83 4.34
CA TYR A 55 -0.78 0.62 4.14
C TYR A 55 -1.89 1.24 4.97
N ILE A 56 -1.56 2.24 5.75
CA ILE A 56 -2.51 2.97 6.60
C ILE A 56 -2.62 4.39 6.08
N PHE A 57 -3.83 4.83 5.77
CA PHE A 57 -4.15 6.18 5.35
C PHE A 57 -5.00 6.83 6.44
N LEU A 58 -4.56 7.97 6.94
CA LEU A 58 -5.18 8.71 8.03
C LEU A 58 -5.54 10.11 7.56
N ASP A 59 -6.76 10.55 7.83
CA ASP A 59 -7.12 11.97 7.85
C ASP A 59 -6.98 12.47 9.29
N LYS A 60 -5.96 13.29 9.54
CA LYS A 60 -5.62 13.81 10.88
C LYS A 60 -6.69 14.75 11.44
N ILE A 61 -7.55 15.32 10.60
CA ILE A 61 -8.61 16.24 11.05
C ILE A 61 -9.81 15.45 11.53
N SER A 62 -10.28 14.50 10.70
CA SER A 62 -11.47 13.70 11.06
C SER A 62 -11.15 12.48 11.93
N GLY A 63 -9.89 12.07 12.05
CA GLY A 63 -9.48 10.84 12.73
C GLY A 63 -9.76 9.57 11.93
N ARG A 64 -10.46 9.67 10.78
CA ARG A 64 -10.81 8.53 9.94
C ARG A 64 -9.57 7.85 9.39
N ARG A 65 -9.57 6.53 9.44
CA ARG A 65 -8.45 5.69 9.01
C ARG A 65 -8.92 4.59 8.08
N LEU A 66 -8.18 4.39 6.99
CA LEU A 66 -8.27 3.24 6.11
C LEU A 66 -6.99 2.42 6.23
N GLU A 67 -7.12 1.14 6.52
CA GLU A 67 -6.02 0.18 6.48
C GLU A 67 -6.26 -0.81 5.33
N ILE A 68 -5.24 -0.97 4.49
CA ILE A 68 -5.23 -1.90 3.36
C ILE A 68 -4.10 -2.91 3.61
N CYS A 69 -4.43 -4.18 3.75
CA CYS A 69 -3.45 -5.27 3.91
C CYS A 69 -3.39 -6.11 2.63
N LEU A 70 -2.18 -6.47 2.20
CA LEU A 70 -2.02 -7.45 1.13
C LEU A 70 -2.47 -8.84 1.60
N LYS A 71 -3.28 -9.55 0.82
CA LYS A 71 -3.72 -10.89 1.20
C LYS A 71 -2.58 -11.91 1.10
N LYS A 72 -2.62 -12.92 1.97
CA LYS A 72 -1.55 -13.95 2.08
C LYS A 72 -1.32 -14.75 0.79
N ASN A 73 -2.34 -14.97 -0.02
CA ASN A 73 -2.19 -15.63 -1.33
C ASN A 73 -1.32 -14.79 -2.28
N ILE A 74 -1.45 -13.47 -2.25
CA ILE A 74 -0.65 -12.58 -3.09
C ILE A 74 0.78 -12.45 -2.57
N VAL A 75 0.97 -12.43 -1.25
CA VAL A 75 2.30 -12.53 -0.62
C VAL A 75 3.06 -13.75 -1.13
N LYS A 76 2.41 -14.93 -1.15
CA LYS A 76 3.01 -16.17 -1.68
C LYS A 76 3.36 -16.06 -3.16
N LEU A 77 2.54 -15.35 -3.94
CA LEU A 77 2.81 -15.10 -5.35
C LEU A 77 4.06 -14.24 -5.53
N LEU A 78 4.20 -13.16 -4.76
CA LEU A 78 5.37 -12.27 -4.78
C LEU A 78 6.67 -12.97 -4.37
N MET A 79 6.62 -13.90 -3.41
CA MET A 79 7.79 -14.70 -3.04
C MET A 79 8.31 -15.59 -4.18
N ASN A 80 7.50 -15.85 -5.20
CA ASN A 80 7.88 -16.63 -6.38
C ASN A 80 8.20 -15.75 -7.60
N ILE A 81 8.40 -14.44 -7.41
CA ILE A 81 8.61 -13.50 -8.53
C ILE A 81 9.84 -13.84 -9.37
N ASP A 82 10.91 -14.34 -8.75
CA ASP A 82 12.13 -14.74 -9.47
C ASP A 82 11.88 -15.94 -10.39
N LYS A 83 10.92 -16.80 -10.05
CA LYS A 83 10.53 -17.98 -10.84
C LYS A 83 9.51 -17.65 -11.92
N ILE A 84 8.56 -16.77 -11.61
CA ILE A 84 7.41 -16.44 -12.48
C ILE A 84 7.78 -15.32 -13.47
N GLY A 85 8.70 -14.44 -13.07
CA GLY A 85 9.03 -13.19 -13.74
C GLY A 85 8.04 -12.06 -13.40
N LEU A 86 8.57 -10.85 -13.19
CA LEU A 86 7.79 -9.66 -12.82
C LEU A 86 6.67 -9.36 -13.82
N ALA A 87 6.95 -9.40 -15.13
CA ALA A 87 5.96 -9.07 -16.17
C ALA A 87 4.74 -10.00 -16.16
N LYS A 88 4.95 -11.30 -15.98
CA LYS A 88 3.87 -12.29 -15.92
C LYS A 88 3.05 -12.12 -14.64
N LEU A 89 3.72 -11.83 -13.53
CA LEU A 89 3.06 -11.59 -12.25
C LEU A 89 2.21 -10.30 -12.28
N THR A 90 2.72 -9.22 -12.88
CA THR A 90 1.95 -7.98 -13.08
C THR A 90 0.67 -8.25 -13.85
N LYS A 91 0.73 -8.98 -14.97
CA LYS A 91 -0.45 -9.32 -15.77
C LYS A 91 -1.52 -10.06 -14.96
N LEU A 92 -1.12 -11.06 -14.16
CA LEU A 92 -2.05 -11.81 -13.30
C LEU A 92 -2.72 -10.92 -12.25
N VAL A 93 -2.00 -9.93 -11.71
CA VAL A 93 -2.51 -9.01 -10.70
C VAL A 93 -3.43 -7.95 -11.32
N GLU A 94 -3.12 -7.48 -12.52
CA GLU A 94 -3.94 -6.49 -13.25
C GLU A 94 -5.30 -7.04 -13.69
N GLU A 95 -5.36 -8.34 -14.01
CA GLU A 95 -6.62 -9.03 -14.35
C GLU A 95 -7.48 -9.32 -13.11
N GLU A 96 -6.92 -9.17 -11.90
CA GLU A 96 -7.63 -9.48 -10.66
C GLU A 96 -8.36 -8.28 -10.03
N SER A 97 -9.50 -8.59 -9.42
CA SER A 97 -10.26 -7.58 -8.68
C SER A 97 -9.53 -7.17 -7.40
N LEU A 98 -9.61 -5.88 -7.04
CA LEU A 98 -8.92 -5.33 -5.85
C LEU A 98 -9.28 -6.08 -4.55
N CYS A 99 -10.53 -6.52 -4.42
CA CYS A 99 -10.98 -7.27 -3.26
C CYS A 99 -10.37 -8.67 -3.17
N ASN A 100 -9.82 -9.23 -4.25
CA ASN A 100 -9.05 -10.48 -4.25
C ASN A 100 -7.57 -10.27 -3.90
N LEU A 101 -7.07 -9.04 -4.05
CA LEU A 101 -5.68 -8.68 -3.78
C LEU A 101 -5.49 -8.19 -2.34
N PHE A 102 -6.44 -7.39 -1.85
CA PHE A 102 -6.31 -6.67 -0.59
C PHE A 102 -7.46 -6.98 0.37
N LYS A 103 -7.20 -6.79 1.66
CA LYS A 103 -8.21 -6.69 2.72
C LYS A 103 -8.26 -5.26 3.22
N GLU A 104 -9.43 -4.66 3.22
CA GLU A 104 -9.66 -3.30 3.70
C GLU A 104 -10.28 -3.31 5.11
N ARG A 105 -9.91 -2.32 5.92
CA ARG A 105 -10.54 -2.02 7.22
C ARG A 105 -10.70 -0.52 7.36
N ILE A 106 -11.91 -0.07 7.66
CA ILE A 106 -12.24 1.33 7.87
C ILE A 106 -12.48 1.56 9.37
N TYR A 107 -11.92 2.64 9.88
CA TYR A 107 -12.08 3.10 11.26
C TYR A 107 -12.61 4.54 11.19
N GLY A 108 -13.72 4.77 11.87
CA GLY A 108 -14.43 6.06 11.93
C GLY A 108 -14.34 6.70 13.30
#